data_AF-A0A925R8Q9-F1
#
_entry.id   AF-A0A925R8Q9-F1
#
_cell.length_a   1.000
_cell.length_b   1.000
_cell.length_c   1.000
_cell.angle_alpha   90.00
_cell.angle_beta   90.00
_cell.angle_gamma   90.00
#
_symmetry.space_group_name_H-M   'P 1'
#
loop_
_entity.id
_entity.type
_entity.pdbx_description
1 polymer ?
#
loop_
_entity_poly.entity_id
_entity_poly.type
_entity_poly.pdbx_seq_one_letter_code
_entity_poly.pdbx_strand_id
1 'polypeptide(L)'
;MNIISPNILLLSLFVLNILLVLLDASLGYHLAPRLLRSTDPDEPELQESAVRTVRGLLTVLVVLYMFFNCLGYFRGNGLLLLIVTAVIVFDLGGQLYLRQRSGRKGEQP
;
A
#
# COMPACT_ATOMS: atom_id res chain seq x y z
N MET A 1 -14.82 -1.71 -32.56
CA MET A 1 -14.97 -0.74 -31.45
C MET A 1 -15.39 -1.53 -30.22
N ASN A 2 -14.58 -1.47 -29.15
CA ASN A 2 -14.54 -2.28 -27.92
C ASN A 2 -15.72 -3.23 -27.58
N ILE A 3 -15.41 -4.53 -27.54
CA ILE A 3 -16.20 -5.57 -26.85
C ILE A 3 -15.41 -6.02 -25.62
N ILE A 4 -15.18 -5.13 -24.65
CA ILE A 4 -14.73 -5.57 -23.33
C ILE A 4 -16.00 -5.81 -22.54
N SER A 5 -16.37 -7.08 -22.35
CA SER A 5 -17.51 -7.44 -21.52
C SER A 5 -17.30 -6.86 -20.10
N PRO A 6 -18.35 -6.31 -19.47
CA PRO A 6 -18.23 -5.69 -18.14
C PRO A 6 -17.61 -6.64 -17.10
N ASN A 7 -17.84 -7.95 -17.25
CA ASN A 7 -17.25 -8.99 -16.41
C ASN A 7 -15.71 -9.08 -16.54
N ILE A 8 -15.18 -8.92 -17.76
CA ILE A 8 -13.72 -8.94 -18.01
C ILE A 8 -13.08 -7.71 -17.36
N LEU A 9 -13.74 -6.55 -17.43
CA LEU A 9 -13.26 -5.32 -16.80
C LEU A 9 -13.26 -5.44 -15.27
N LEU A 10 -14.33 -5.96 -14.67
CA LEU A 10 -14.42 -6.20 -13.23
C LEU A 10 -13.35 -7.19 -12.76
N LEU A 11 -13.15 -8.29 -13.50
CA LEU A 11 -12.11 -9.27 -13.20
C LEU A 11 -10.71 -8.65 -13.31
N SER A 12 -10.47 -7.85 -14.35
CA SER A 12 -9.20 -7.17 -14.54
C SER A 12 -8.90 -6.20 -13.39
N LEU A 13 -9.88 -5.41 -12.96
CA LEU A 13 -9.75 -4.52 -11.80
C LEU A 13 -9.51 -5.29 -10.51
N PHE A 14 -10.22 -6.40 -10.30
CA PHE A 14 -10.06 -7.25 -9.13
C PHE A 14 -8.65 -7.83 -9.02
N VAL A 15 -8.14 -8.39 -10.13
CA VAL A 15 -6.77 -8.94 -10.22
C VAL A 15 -5.73 -7.83 -10.07
N LEU A 16 -5.93 -6.69 -10.73
CA LEU A 16 -5.03 -5.53 -10.59
C LEU A 16 -4.93 -5.08 -9.14
N ASN A 17 -6.06 -4.96 -8.44
CA ASN A 17 -6.08 -4.57 -7.03
C ASN A 17 -5.34 -5.58 -6.15
N ILE A 18 -5.45 -6.89 -6.42
CA ILE A 18 -4.66 -7.90 -5.70
C ILE A 18 -3.16 -7.64 -5.89
N LEU A 19 -2.71 -7.45 -7.13
CA LEU A 19 -1.30 -7.18 -7.43
C LEU A 19 -0.82 -5.89 -6.78
N LEU A 20 -1.64 -4.83 -6.78
CA LEU A 20 -1.32 -3.55 -6.15
C LEU A 20 -1.20 -3.68 -4.63
N VAL A 21 -2.10 -4.42 -3.96
CA VAL A 21 -2.00 -4.66 -2.51
C VAL A 21 -0.75 -5.46 -2.17
N LEU A 22 -0.39 -6.46 -2.98
CA LEU A 22 0.86 -7.23 -2.75
C LEU A 22 2.09 -6.33 -2.89
N LEU A 23 2.09 -5.47 -3.91
CA LEU A 23 3.17 -4.50 -4.12
C LEU A 23 3.26 -3.52 -2.94
N ASP A 24 2.14 -2.95 -2.51
CA ASP A 24 2.06 -2.04 -1.38
C ASP A 24 2.55 -2.68 -0.08
N ALA A 25 2.05 -3.87 0.25
CA ALA A 25 2.51 -4.63 1.41
C ALA A 25 4.03 -4.91 1.36
N SER A 26 4.56 -5.25 0.19
CA SER A 26 5.99 -5.50 0.02
C SER A 26 6.82 -4.23 0.25
N LEU A 27 6.39 -3.09 -0.31
CA LEU A 27 7.07 -1.81 -0.15
C LEU A 27 7.01 -1.33 1.30
N GLY A 28 5.82 -1.34 1.91
CA GLY A 28 5.60 -0.92 3.30
C GLY A 28 6.44 -1.74 4.28
N TYR A 29 6.55 -3.06 4.07
CA TYR A 29 7.37 -3.93 4.91
C TYR A 29 8.86 -3.60 4.83
N HIS A 30 9.37 -3.26 3.64
CA HIS A 30 10.77 -2.87 3.45
C HIS A 30 11.09 -1.42 3.84
N LEU A 31 10.09 -0.52 3.79
CA LEU A 31 10.25 0.90 4.14
C LEU A 31 10.21 1.14 5.65
N ALA A 32 9.41 0.39 6.40
CA ALA A 32 9.28 0.51 7.85
C ALA A 32 10.63 0.61 8.62
N PRO A 33 11.62 -0.28 8.41
CA PRO A 33 12.91 -0.19 9.11
C PRO A 33 13.82 0.94 8.60
N ARG A 34 13.63 1.42 7.36
CA ARG A 34 14.48 2.48 6.78
C ARG A 34 14.09 3.87 7.29
N LEU A 35 12.79 4.12 7.48
CA LEU A 35 12.32 5.40 8.01
C LEU A 35 12.73 5.57 9.48
N LEU A 36 12.71 4.49 10.26
CA LEU A 36 13.02 4.53 11.69
C LEU A 36 14.51 4.60 12.02
N ARG A 37 15.39 4.13 11.11
CA ARG A 37 16.85 4.35 11.22
C ARG A 37 17.27 5.81 11.13
N SER A 38 16.40 6.70 10.64
CA SER A 38 16.66 8.14 10.61
C SER A 38 16.23 8.87 11.88
N THR A 39 15.59 8.15 12.81
CA THR A 39 15.22 8.63 14.14
C THR A 39 16.31 8.17 15.12
N ASP A 40 16.68 9.06 16.04
CA ASP A 40 17.79 8.98 17.01
C ASP A 40 18.35 7.55 17.30
N PRO A 41 19.65 7.28 17.07
CA PRO A 41 20.27 5.98 17.37
C PRO A 41 20.27 5.60 18.86
N ASP A 42 19.99 6.56 19.76
CA ASP A 42 20.07 6.36 21.21
C ASP A 42 18.83 5.69 21.83
N GLU A 43 17.75 5.45 21.06
CA GLU A 43 16.52 4.80 21.56
C GLU A 43 16.08 3.57 20.73
N PRO A 44 16.82 2.44 20.84
CA PRO A 44 16.53 1.22 20.07
C PRO A 44 15.16 0.59 20.39
N GLU A 45 14.69 0.68 21.65
CA GLU A 45 13.39 0.13 22.07
C GLU A 45 12.21 0.86 21.39
N LEU A 46 12.33 2.17 21.20
CA LEU A 46 11.32 3.00 20.55
C LEU A 46 11.26 2.73 19.04
N GLN A 47 12.41 2.47 18.41
CA GLN A 47 12.46 2.03 17.01
C GLN A 47 11.80 0.67 16.80
N GLU A 48 12.07 -0.34 17.64
CA GLU A 48 11.46 -1.67 17.51
C GLU A 48 9.94 -1.64 17.70
N SER A 49 9.46 -0.89 18.68
CA SER A 49 8.03 -0.68 18.93
C SER A 49 7.33 0.00 17.75
N ALA A 50 7.98 1.02 17.16
CA ALA A 50 7.47 1.71 15.99
C ALA A 50 7.42 0.80 14.75
N VAL A 51 8.47 -0.03 14.50
CA VAL A 51 8.46 -1.01 13.39
C VAL A 51 7.29 -2.00 13.56
N ARG A 52 7.08 -2.50 14.79
CA ARG A 52 6.01 -3.45 15.08
C ARG A 52 4.63 -2.82 14.85
N THR A 53 4.45 -1.58 15.28
CA THR A 53 3.21 -0.82 15.08
C THR A 53 2.92 -0.61 13.59
N VAL A 54 3.92 -0.17 12.82
CA VAL A 54 3.78 0.04 11.36
C VAL A 54 3.42 -1.26 10.65
N ARG A 55 4.06 -2.39 11.00
CA ARG A 55 3.72 -3.71 10.44
C ARG A 55 2.31 -4.16 10.79
N GLY A 56 1.86 -3.90 12.02
CA GLY A 56 0.50 -4.17 12.45
C GLY A 56 -0.53 -3.38 11.64
N LEU A 57 -0.28 -2.08 11.45
CA LEU A 57 -1.14 -1.20 10.66
C LEU A 57 -1.21 -1.65 9.20
N LEU A 58 -0.06 -1.96 8.58
CA LEU A 58 0.01 -2.46 7.20
C LEU A 58 -0.82 -3.74 7.04
N THR A 59 -0.73 -4.66 8.00
CA THR A 59 -1.52 -5.90 7.97
C THR A 59 -3.02 -5.62 8.00
N VAL A 60 -3.47 -4.69 8.86
CA VAL A 60 -4.87 -4.28 8.94
C VAL A 60 -5.34 -3.64 7.63
N LEU A 61 -4.53 -2.77 7.03
CA LEU A 61 -4.83 -2.13 5.75
C LEU A 61 -4.98 -3.15 4.62
N VAL A 62 -4.05 -4.10 4.51
CA VAL A 62 -4.11 -5.19 3.53
C VAL A 62 -5.42 -5.98 3.66
N VAL A 63 -5.82 -6.34 4.89
CA VAL A 63 -7.08 -7.06 5.13
C VAL A 63 -8.27 -6.21 4.69
N LEU A 64 -8.26 -4.92 5.01
CA LEU A 64 -9.34 -4.00 4.65
C LEU A 64 -9.47 -3.84 3.13
N TYR A 65 -8.35 -3.65 2.42
CA TYR A 65 -8.32 -3.53 0.97
C TYR A 65 -8.81 -4.82 0.30
N MET A 66 -8.37 -5.99 0.78
CA MET A 66 -8.83 -7.27 0.27
C MET A 66 -10.32 -7.50 0.52
N PHE A 67 -10.81 -7.12 1.70
CA PHE A 67 -12.24 -7.20 2.02
C PHE A 67 -13.08 -6.37 1.05
N PHE A 68 -12.73 -5.10 0.83
CA PHE A 68 -13.46 -4.24 -0.09
C PHE A 68 -13.28 -4.64 -1.56
N ASN A 69 -12.11 -5.15 -1.94
CA ASN A 69 -11.87 -5.68 -3.28
C ASN A 69 -12.78 -6.89 -3.57
N CYS A 70 -12.87 -7.84 -2.63
CA CYS A 70 -13.78 -8.97 -2.71
C CYS A 70 -15.24 -8.50 -2.73
N LEU A 71 -15.62 -7.58 -1.85
CA LEU A 71 -16.97 -7.04 -1.82
C LEU A 71 -17.35 -6.36 -3.14
N GLY A 72 -16.44 -5.59 -3.74
CA GLY A 72 -16.63 -4.93 -5.02
C GLY A 72 -16.82 -5.92 -6.16
N TYR A 73 -15.98 -6.94 -6.24
CA TYR A 73 -16.06 -7.96 -7.29
C TYR A 73 -17.33 -8.81 -7.17
N PHE A 74 -17.60 -9.39 -6.00
CA PHE A 74 -18.75 -10.29 -5.82
C PHE A 74 -20.10 -9.57 -5.89
N ARG A 75 -20.16 -8.26 -5.64
CA ARG A 75 -21.37 -7.45 -5.86
C ARG A 75 -21.47 -6.85 -7.26
N GLY A 76 -20.50 -7.10 -8.14
CA GLY A 76 -20.45 -6.49 -9.48
C GLY A 76 -20.29 -4.96 -9.45
N ASN A 77 -19.78 -4.40 -8.36
CA ASN A 77 -19.67 -2.96 -8.15
C ASN A 77 -18.30 -2.44 -8.60
N GLY A 78 -18.22 -2.07 -9.88
CA GLY A 78 -16.99 -1.53 -10.47
C GLY A 78 -16.53 -0.20 -9.84
N LEU A 79 -17.45 0.63 -9.34
CA LEU A 79 -17.10 1.87 -8.66
C LEU A 79 -16.37 1.59 -7.35
N LEU A 80 -16.80 0.58 -6.58
CA LEU A 80 -16.09 0.17 -5.37
C LEU A 80 -14.69 -0.35 -5.70
N LEU A 81 -14.52 -1.12 -6.79
CA LEU A 81 -13.19 -1.58 -7.23
C LEU A 81 -12.28 -0.41 -7.60
N LEU A 82 -12.79 0.62 -8.28
CA LEU A 82 -12.03 1.83 -8.61
C LEU A 82 -11.64 2.65 -7.38
N ILE A 83 -12.52 2.73 -6.38
CA ILE A 83 -12.20 3.38 -5.09
C ILE A 83 -11.05 2.63 -4.41
N VAL A 84 -11.12 1.29 -4.36
CA VAL A 84 -10.02 0.47 -3.81
C VAL A 84 -8.73 0.71 -4.57
N THR A 85 -8.76 0.74 -5.91
CA THR A 85 -7.59 1.07 -6.73
C THR A 85 -7.00 2.43 -6.35
N ALA A 86 -7.84 3.46 -6.26
CA ALA A 86 -7.40 4.82 -5.96
C ALA A 86 -6.74 4.91 -4.58
N VAL A 87 -7.31 4.23 -3.58
CA VAL A 87 -6.76 4.19 -2.22
C VAL A 87 -5.39 3.51 -2.19
N ILE A 88 -5.25 2.34 -2.85
CA ILE A 88 -3.96 1.64 -2.89
C ILE A 88 -2.90 2.45 -3.62
N VAL A 89 -3.25 3.07 -4.76
CA VAL A 89 -2.31 3.92 -5.51
C VAL A 89 -1.88 5.13 -4.69
N PHE A 90 -2.78 5.70 -3.89
CA PHE A 90 -2.45 6.80 -2.99
C PHE A 90 -1.47 6.36 -1.89
N ASP A 91 -1.69 5.20 -1.27
CA ASP A 91 -0.77 4.65 -0.25
C ASP A 91 0.61 4.39 -0.85
N LEU A 92 0.65 3.72 -2.01
CA LEU A 92 1.88 3.46 -2.76
C LEU A 92 2.62 4.76 -3.10
N GLY A 93 1.89 5.78 -3.56
CA GLY A 93 2.43 7.10 -3.86
C GLY A 93 3.02 7.79 -2.63
N GLY A 94 2.33 7.71 -1.49
CA GLY A 94 2.83 8.21 -0.21
C GLY A 94 4.11 7.51 0.23
N GLN A 95 4.14 6.18 0.17
CA GLN A 95 5.31 5.37 0.50
C GLN A 95 6.52 5.68 -0.41
N LEU A 96 6.29 5.85 -1.72
CA LEU A 96 7.32 6.24 -2.68
C LEU A 96 7.82 7.67 -2.46
N TYR A 97 6.93 8.61 -2.16
CA TYR A 97 7.29 10.00 -1.84
C TYR A 97 8.18 10.07 -0.59
N LEU A 98 7.81 9.35 0.47
CA LEU A 98 8.62 9.26 1.69
C LEU A 98 10.00 8.66 1.40
N ARG A 99 10.08 7.62 0.56
CA ARG A 99 11.36 7.03 0.14
C ARG A 99 12.26 8.05 -0.57
N GLN A 100 11.72 8.80 -1.52
CA GLN A 100 12.49 9.81 -2.26
C GLN A 100 12.96 10.95 -1.35
N ARG A 101 12.09 11.41 -0.44
CA ARG A 101 12.43 12.46 0.54
C ARG A 101 13.52 12.03 1.50
N SER A 102 13.48 10.78 1.98
CA SER A 102 14.51 10.23 2.88
C SER A 102 15.89 10.17 2.19
N GLY A 103 15.95 9.83 0.90
CA GLY A 103 17.19 9.85 0.12
C GLY A 103 17.83 11.23 -0.03
N ARG A 104 17.03 12.31 -0.16
CA ARG A 104 17.55 13.69 -0.30
C ARG A 104 18.11 14.28 0.99
N LYS A 105 17.83 13.68 2.15
CA LYS A 105 18.39 14.12 3.45
C LYS A 105 19.83 13.62 3.70
N GLY A 106 20.38 12.78 2.81
CA GLY A 106 21.76 12.30 2.87
C GLY A 106 22.79 13.12 2.08
N GLU A 107 22.36 14.19 1.39
CA GLU A 107 23.23 15.15 0.70
C GLU A 107 22.94 16.56 1.23
N GLN A 108 23.49 16.89 2.39
CA GLN A 108 23.83 18.28 2.71
C GLN A 108 25.24 18.30 3.33
N PRO A 109 26.19 19.04 2.70
CA PRO A 109 27.55 19.22 3.20
C PRO A 109 27.62 20.09 4.45
#